data_AF-A0A319DS33-F1
#
_entry.id   AF-A0A319DS33-F1
#
_cell.length_a   1.000
_cell.length_b   1.000
_cell.length_c   1.000
_cell.angle_alpha   90.00
_cell.angle_beta   90.00
_cell.angle_gamma   90.00
#
_symmetry.space_group_name_H-M   'P 1'
#
loop_
_entity.id
_entity.type
_entity.pdbx_description
1 polymer ?
#
loop_
_entity_poly.entity_id
_entity_poly.type
_entity_poly.pdbx_seq_one_letter_code
_entity_poly.pdbx_strand_id
1 'polypeptide(L)'
;MAELNPTEVRKQLQQLAENGDIKTQLNILRISEPIFAPDAGSQNSSPSKRRSDASNLDNPTPASLEADLTHYKELFSKLRFSYVEQVTKEKFLRAIVGDPPLVVGHNENVEMETQLAEVKAELRARKEEVRAMVEEMEKTGRDLANRYKNVQLQMTQLSSLPESIENLESTIAELREKQGIDSDKASSQNLPLPATLSLLSEREAELAALDRQLAAVQNTLPRKTREAEAVDRELSVLERRKTEAVAQAQEVQRKKEEGESDGLVEMGKWYRSVQEALNNLVDVDV
;
A
#
# COMPACT_ATOMS: atom_id res chain seq x y z
N MET A 1 33.05 13.81 31.31
CA MET A 1 31.63 14.17 31.04
C MET A 1 30.88 12.86 30.93
N ALA A 2 30.28 12.39 32.02
CA ALA A 2 29.65 11.07 32.08
C ALA A 2 28.33 11.09 31.31
N GLU A 3 28.15 10.14 30.40
CA GLU A 3 26.94 9.99 29.60
C GLU A 3 25.78 9.57 30.52
N LEU A 4 24.79 10.44 30.69
CA LEU A 4 23.60 10.11 31.48
C LEU A 4 22.71 9.14 30.71
N ASN A 5 22.42 7.99 31.33
CA ASN A 5 21.59 6.94 30.76
C ASN A 5 20.13 7.44 30.62
N PRO A 6 19.53 7.43 29.41
CA PRO A 6 18.20 8.03 29.17
C PRO A 6 17.06 7.31 29.91
N THR A 7 17.27 6.05 30.28
CA THR A 7 16.34 5.23 31.06
C THR A 7 16.30 5.63 32.53
N GLU A 8 17.43 6.06 33.10
CA GLU A 8 17.52 6.56 34.47
C GLU A 8 16.87 7.93 34.60
N VAL A 9 17.07 8.82 33.62
CA VAL A 9 16.42 10.14 33.55
C VAL A 9 14.90 10.00 33.48
N ARG A 10 14.38 9.05 32.70
CA ARG A 10 12.93 8.78 32.64
C ARG A 10 12.36 8.28 33.97
N LYS A 11 13.07 7.40 34.66
CA LYS A 11 12.67 6.92 35.99
C LYS A 11 12.68 8.05 37.02
N GLN A 12 13.67 8.93 36.96
CA GLN A 12 13.74 10.12 37.83
C GLN A 12 12.59 11.10 37.56
N LEU A 13 12.24 11.35 36.28
CA LEU A 13 11.09 12.18 35.93
C LEU A 13 9.76 11.57 36.36
N GLN A 14 9.61 10.24 36.29
CA GLN A 14 8.40 9.56 36.74
C GLN A 14 8.26 9.60 38.27
N GLN A 15 9.35 9.42 39.01
CA GLN A 15 9.37 9.57 40.47
C GLN A 15 9.10 11.01 40.92
N LEU A 16 9.59 12.01 40.17
CA LEU A 16 9.29 13.41 40.43
C LEU A 16 7.82 13.76 40.09
N ALA A 17 7.20 13.08 39.12
CA ALA A 17 5.79 13.25 38.77
C ALA A 17 4.84 12.73 39.86
N GLU A 18 5.18 11.59 40.46
CA GLU A 18 4.44 10.98 41.56
C GLU A 18 4.55 11.80 42.85
N ASN A 19 5.69 12.46 43.07
CA ASN A 19 5.95 13.27 44.27
C ASN A 19 5.28 14.67 44.24
N GLY A 20 4.45 14.99 43.24
CA GLY A 20 3.72 16.26 43.14
C GLY A 20 4.58 17.50 42.88
N ASP A 21 5.91 17.37 42.96
CA ASP A 21 6.87 18.47 42.87
C ASP A 21 7.15 18.92 41.42
N ILE A 22 6.75 18.12 40.41
CA ILE A 22 6.75 18.59 39.02
C ILE A 22 5.71 19.69 38.80
N LYS A 23 4.56 19.64 39.49
CA LYS A 23 3.51 20.67 39.36
C LYS A 23 3.94 22.00 39.97
N THR A 24 4.80 21.99 40.99
CA THR A 24 5.38 23.19 41.62
C THR A 24 6.59 23.70 40.83
N GLN A 25 7.39 22.84 40.20
CA GLN A 25 8.53 23.25 39.37
C GLN A 25 8.11 23.75 37.97
N LEU A 26 6.96 23.31 37.45
CA LEU A 26 6.34 23.82 36.22
C LEU A 26 5.53 25.11 36.44
N ASN A 27 5.98 26.00 37.33
CA ASN A 27 5.34 27.30 37.60
C ASN A 27 5.23 28.21 36.35
N ILE A 28 5.95 27.92 35.26
CA ILE A 28 5.82 28.62 33.97
C ILE A 28 4.47 28.29 33.29
N LEU A 29 3.87 27.13 33.56
CA LEU A 29 2.53 26.78 33.07
C LEU A 29 1.38 27.40 33.90
N ARG A 30 1.69 28.03 35.04
CA ARG A 30 0.68 28.72 35.88
C ARG A 30 0.36 30.14 35.42
N ILE A 31 1.07 30.68 34.42
CA ILE A 31 0.76 32.00 33.87
C ILE A 31 -0.57 31.99 33.09
N SER A 32 -1.06 30.81 32.69
CA SER A 32 -2.38 30.62 32.07
C SER A 32 -3.49 30.21 33.05
N GLU A 33 -3.20 30.03 34.34
CA GLU A 33 -4.22 29.78 35.36
C GLU A 33 -4.66 31.10 36.01
N PRO A 34 -5.97 31.36 36.15
CA PRO A 34 -6.45 32.57 36.80
C PRO A 34 -5.97 32.59 38.26
N ILE A 35 -5.44 33.73 38.70
CA ILE A 35 -4.90 33.96 40.07
C ILE A 35 -5.98 33.76 41.17
N PHE A 36 -7.23 33.50 40.79
CA PHE A 36 -8.36 33.25 41.68
C PHE A 36 -8.99 31.88 41.39
N ALA A 37 -8.35 30.80 41.81
CA ALA A 37 -9.07 29.57 42.14
C ALA A 37 -9.53 29.69 43.60
N PRO A 38 -10.84 29.78 43.90
CA PRO A 38 -11.30 29.66 45.27
C PRO A 38 -11.10 28.20 45.69
N ASP A 39 -10.25 27.98 46.69
CA ASP A 39 -10.18 26.70 47.38
C ASP A 39 -11.59 26.39 47.89
N ALA A 40 -12.15 25.27 47.44
CA ALA A 40 -13.50 24.83 47.78
C ALA A 40 -13.55 24.45 49.27
N GLY A 41 -13.71 25.43 50.15
CA GLY A 41 -13.67 25.18 51.58
C GLY A 41 -13.67 26.40 52.49
N SER A 42 -14.54 27.40 52.27
CA SER A 42 -14.91 28.31 53.37
C SER A 42 -16.23 29.02 53.10
N GLN A 43 -17.30 28.51 53.71
CA GLN A 43 -18.52 29.27 53.92
C GLN A 43 -18.28 30.30 55.03
N ASN A 44 -18.93 31.46 54.87
CA ASN A 44 -19.16 32.53 55.87
C ASN A 44 -18.14 33.68 55.89
N SER A 45 -18.36 34.68 55.04
CA SER A 45 -18.74 36.01 55.53
C SER A 45 -19.14 36.94 54.38
N SER A 46 -20.32 37.54 54.48
CA SER A 46 -20.62 38.85 53.93
C SER A 46 -20.76 39.78 55.13
N PRO A 47 -20.28 41.05 55.11
CA PRO A 47 -20.88 42.05 54.22
C PRO A 47 -19.94 43.19 53.79
N SER A 48 -20.01 43.64 52.54
CA SER A 48 -20.13 45.07 52.18
C SER A 48 -19.97 45.23 50.69
N LYS A 49 -21.05 45.74 50.10
CA LYS A 49 -21.31 45.87 48.69
C LYS A 49 -20.58 47.12 48.17
N ARG A 50 -19.30 46.99 47.80
CA ARG A 50 -18.65 47.93 46.88
C ARG A 50 -18.58 47.27 45.51
N ARG A 51 -19.53 47.63 44.65
CA ARG A 51 -19.61 47.20 43.25
C ARG A 51 -18.43 47.79 42.48
N SER A 52 -17.38 47.00 42.30
CA SER A 52 -16.53 47.08 41.11
C SER A 52 -16.74 45.78 40.35
N ASP A 53 -17.38 45.92 39.20
CA ASP A 53 -17.99 44.87 38.39
C ASP A 53 -16.91 44.03 37.69
N ALA A 54 -16.29 43.10 38.42
CA ALA A 54 -15.22 42.24 37.89
C ALA A 54 -15.42 40.75 38.21
N SER A 55 -16.57 40.35 38.75
CA SER A 55 -16.80 38.97 39.20
C SER A 55 -17.76 38.15 38.32
N ASN A 56 -18.10 38.61 37.12
CA ASN A 56 -18.90 37.86 36.16
C ASN A 56 -18.11 37.69 34.85
N LEU A 57 -17.11 36.82 34.83
CA LEU A 57 -16.50 36.37 33.58
C LEU A 57 -16.43 34.85 33.58
N ASP A 58 -17.59 34.24 33.33
CA ASP A 58 -17.66 32.93 32.70
C ASP A 58 -16.97 33.06 31.32
N ASN A 59 -15.80 32.41 31.18
CA ASN A 59 -15.01 32.30 29.95
C ASN A 59 -14.49 33.62 29.33
N PRO A 60 -13.28 34.10 29.71
CA PRO A 60 -12.66 35.23 29.03
C PRO A 60 -12.32 34.83 27.58
N THR A 61 -13.07 35.38 26.63
CA THR A 61 -12.71 35.35 25.22
C THR A 61 -11.56 36.34 24.98
N PRO A 62 -10.63 36.08 24.03
CA PRO A 62 -9.46 36.94 23.80
C PRO A 62 -9.83 38.41 23.51
N ALA A 63 -11.00 38.66 22.92
CA ALA A 63 -11.52 40.01 22.69
C ALA A 63 -11.92 40.75 23.99
N SER A 64 -12.39 40.03 25.02
CA SER A 64 -12.72 40.61 26.34
C SER A 64 -11.46 41.07 27.06
N LEU A 65 -10.38 40.28 26.97
CA LEU A 65 -9.12 40.59 27.63
C LEU A 65 -8.45 41.83 27.02
N GLU A 66 -8.56 42.01 25.71
CA GLU A 66 -8.08 43.22 25.04
C GLU A 66 -8.85 44.48 25.50
N ALA A 67 -10.17 44.40 25.59
CA ALA A 67 -11.00 45.48 26.11
C ALA A 67 -10.63 45.85 27.55
N ASP A 68 -10.42 44.86 28.42
CA ASP A 68 -10.01 45.08 29.81
C ASP A 68 -8.63 45.75 29.91
N LEU A 69 -7.67 45.31 29.08
CA LEU A 69 -6.35 45.94 29.01
C LEU A 69 -6.44 47.42 28.60
N THR A 70 -7.33 47.78 27.68
CA THR A 70 -7.55 49.18 27.31
C THR A 70 -8.16 49.98 28.46
N HIS A 71 -9.18 49.45 29.12
CA HIS A 71 -9.83 50.10 30.28
C HIS A 71 -8.84 50.33 31.42
N TYR A 72 -8.03 49.33 31.79
CA TYR A 72 -7.03 49.49 32.84
C TYR A 72 -5.94 50.50 32.46
N LYS A 73 -5.47 50.51 31.20
CA LYS A 73 -4.51 51.53 30.73
C LYS A 73 -5.07 52.94 30.91
N GLU A 74 -6.34 53.16 30.58
CA GLU A 74 -6.99 54.45 30.78
C GLU A 74 -7.14 54.80 32.26
N LEU A 75 -7.62 53.88 33.09
CA LEU A 75 -7.77 54.10 34.53
C LEU A 75 -6.43 54.43 35.19
N PHE A 76 -5.37 53.66 34.90
CA PHE A 76 -4.04 53.91 35.44
C PHE A 76 -3.45 55.22 34.91
N SER A 77 -3.73 55.60 33.67
CA SER A 77 -3.28 56.90 33.14
C SER A 77 -3.93 58.07 33.88
N LYS A 78 -5.25 57.98 34.16
CA LYS A 78 -6.00 58.97 34.95
C LYS A 78 -5.52 59.02 36.39
N LEU A 79 -5.29 57.86 37.00
CA LEU A 79 -4.78 57.76 38.37
C LEU A 79 -3.37 58.33 38.48
N ARG A 80 -2.48 58.02 37.52
CA ARG A 80 -1.13 58.59 37.45
C ARG A 80 -1.17 60.10 37.32
N PHE A 81 -2.04 60.64 36.46
CA PHE A 81 -2.20 62.08 36.28
C PHE A 81 -2.66 62.75 37.59
N SER A 82 -3.74 62.24 38.19
CA SER A 82 -4.28 62.75 39.46
C SER A 82 -3.25 62.71 40.59
N TYR A 83 -2.52 61.60 40.73
CA TYR A 83 -1.50 61.45 41.76
C TYR A 83 -0.34 62.43 41.57
N VAL A 84 0.20 62.53 40.34
CA VAL A 84 1.30 63.47 40.05
C VAL A 84 0.85 64.91 40.27
N GLU A 85 -0.37 65.26 39.86
CA GLU A 85 -0.94 66.58 40.10
C GLU A 85 -1.11 66.87 41.60
N GLN A 86 -1.62 65.92 42.37
CA GLN A 86 -1.81 66.10 43.82
C GLN A 86 -0.48 66.23 44.55
N VAL A 87 0.50 65.35 44.27
CA VAL A 87 1.82 65.38 44.91
C VAL A 87 2.57 66.66 44.53
N THR A 88 2.46 67.13 43.29
CA THR A 88 3.10 68.39 42.88
C THR A 88 2.45 69.59 43.55
N LYS A 89 1.11 69.63 43.66
CA LYS A 89 0.39 70.67 44.41
C LYS A 89 0.79 70.68 45.88
N GLU A 90 0.83 69.53 46.54
CA GLU A 90 1.23 69.42 47.94
C GLU A 90 2.69 69.85 48.14
N LYS A 91 3.60 69.38 47.28
CA LYS A 91 5.03 69.74 47.34
C LYS A 91 5.23 71.23 47.12
N PHE A 92 4.49 71.86 46.20
CA PHE A 92 4.54 73.30 45.97
C PHE A 92 4.04 74.09 47.18
N LEU A 93 2.90 73.72 47.76
CA LEU A 93 2.38 74.36 48.95
C LEU A 93 3.35 74.20 50.14
N ARG A 94 3.92 73.02 50.34
CA ARG A 94 4.93 72.78 51.39
C ARG A 94 6.21 73.58 51.15
N ALA A 95 6.64 73.75 49.91
CA ALA A 95 7.83 74.53 49.58
C ALA A 95 7.67 76.04 49.87
N ILE A 96 6.46 76.59 49.68
CA ILE A 96 6.15 78.00 49.93
C ILE A 96 5.83 78.26 51.41
N VAL A 97 5.14 77.33 52.06
CA VAL A 97 4.66 77.49 53.45
C VAL A 97 5.66 76.95 54.49
N GLY A 98 6.65 76.16 54.06
CA GLY A 98 7.71 75.65 54.94
C GLY A 98 8.65 76.75 55.43
N ASP A 99 9.14 76.62 56.66
CA ASP A 99 10.12 77.53 57.27
C ASP A 99 11.46 76.79 57.48
N PRO A 100 12.53 77.11 56.72
CA PRO A 100 12.65 78.17 55.72
C PRO A 100 12.04 77.80 54.35
N PRO A 101 11.59 78.78 53.54
CA PRO A 101 11.02 78.55 52.23
C PRO A 101 12.05 77.96 51.27
N LEU A 102 11.67 76.89 50.57
CA LEU A 102 12.57 76.19 49.65
C LEU A 102 12.61 76.94 48.30
N VAL A 103 13.62 77.79 48.11
CA VAL A 103 13.89 78.46 46.83
C VAL A 103 14.86 77.61 46.03
N VAL A 104 14.34 76.86 45.05
CA VAL A 104 15.18 76.07 44.15
C VAL A 104 16.02 77.01 43.28
N GLY A 105 17.34 76.90 43.39
CA GLY A 105 18.27 77.72 42.60
C GLY A 105 18.27 77.32 41.12
N HIS A 106 18.61 78.25 40.23
CA HIS A 106 18.79 77.93 38.81
C HIS A 106 19.85 76.83 38.59
N ASN A 107 20.93 76.85 39.37
CA ASN A 107 21.98 75.82 39.29
C ASN A 107 21.48 74.42 39.68
N GLU A 108 20.69 74.31 40.76
CA GLU A 108 20.08 73.02 41.15
C GLU A 108 19.12 72.52 40.06
N ASN A 109 18.36 73.40 39.42
CA ASN A 109 17.50 73.01 38.30
C ASN A 109 18.31 72.47 37.12
N VAL A 110 19.43 73.12 36.77
CA VAL A 110 20.31 72.65 35.69
C VAL A 110 20.93 71.29 36.02
N GLU A 111 21.39 71.08 37.25
CA GLU A 111 21.91 69.78 37.71
C GLU A 111 20.83 68.68 37.65
N MET A 112 19.61 68.97 38.11
CA MET A 112 18.50 68.03 38.05
C MET A 112 18.05 67.74 36.62
N GLU A 113 18.09 68.73 35.71
CA GLU A 113 17.83 68.53 34.29
C GLU A 113 18.87 67.62 33.64
N THR A 114 20.15 67.76 33.99
CA THR A 114 21.20 66.85 33.49
C THR A 114 21.00 65.42 33.97
N GLN A 115 20.71 65.21 35.26
CA GLN A 115 20.43 63.88 35.81
C GLN A 115 19.18 63.26 35.18
N LEU A 116 18.13 64.05 34.98
CA LEU A 116 16.91 63.59 34.29
C LEU A 116 17.19 63.21 32.84
N ALA A 117 18.08 63.94 32.14
CA ALA A 117 18.47 63.61 30.77
C ALA A 117 19.21 62.26 30.71
N GLU A 118 20.14 62.02 31.64
CA GLU A 118 20.87 60.75 31.77
C GLU A 118 19.92 59.58 32.06
N VAL A 119 19.10 59.69 33.12
CA VAL A 119 18.15 58.64 33.50
C VAL A 119 17.12 58.39 32.37
N LYS A 120 16.71 59.42 31.64
CA LYS A 120 15.80 59.28 30.49
C LYS A 120 16.48 58.59 29.31
N ALA A 121 17.77 58.82 29.09
CA ALA A 121 18.54 58.11 28.08
C ALA A 121 18.68 56.62 28.45
N GLU A 122 19.02 56.31 29.70
CA GLU A 122 19.09 54.94 30.20
C GLU A 122 17.73 54.22 30.09
N LEU A 123 16.64 54.88 30.49
CA LEU A 123 15.29 54.32 30.39
C LEU A 123 14.90 54.05 28.93
N ARG A 124 15.31 54.90 27.98
CA ARG A 124 15.08 54.67 26.56
C ARG A 124 15.88 53.48 26.04
N ALA A 125 17.15 53.36 26.42
CA ALA A 125 17.99 52.23 26.05
C ALA A 125 17.40 50.91 26.56
N ARG A 126 17.03 50.85 27.85
CA ARG A 126 16.39 49.66 28.44
C ARG A 126 15.04 49.32 27.81
N LYS A 127 14.24 50.33 27.44
CA LYS A 127 12.97 50.09 26.74
C LYS A 127 13.18 49.46 25.36
N GLU A 128 14.21 49.89 24.65
CA GLU A 128 14.54 49.32 23.35
C GLU A 128 15.09 47.89 23.48
N GLU A 129 15.91 47.63 24.49
CA GLU A 129 16.39 46.29 24.82
C GLU A 129 15.23 45.32 25.15
N VAL A 130 14.31 45.75 26.02
CA VAL A 130 13.11 44.96 26.35
C VAL A 130 12.25 44.73 25.12
N ARG A 131 12.09 45.75 24.25
CA ARG A 131 11.35 45.61 23.01
C ARG A 131 11.98 44.56 22.09
N ALA A 132 13.29 44.62 21.89
CA ALA A 132 14.02 43.65 21.08
C ALA A 132 13.90 42.23 21.65
N MET A 133 13.99 42.08 22.97
CA MET A 133 13.83 40.79 23.65
C MET A 133 12.42 40.22 23.49
N VAL A 134 11.38 41.06 23.58
CA VAL A 134 9.99 40.64 23.34
C VAL A 134 9.80 40.20 21.89
N GLU A 135 10.34 40.94 20.92
CA GLU A 135 10.26 40.54 19.51
C GLU A 135 10.97 39.21 19.23
N GLU A 136 12.12 38.96 19.86
CA GLU A 136 12.83 37.68 19.75
C GLU A 136 12.05 36.54 20.42
N MET A 137 11.47 36.79 21.59
CA MET A 137 10.62 35.82 22.29
C MET A 137 9.37 35.47 21.48
N GLU A 138 8.74 36.45 20.81
CA GLU A 138 7.61 36.20 19.92
C GLU A 138 7.98 35.41 18.66
N LYS A 139 9.17 35.66 18.10
CA LYS A 139 9.68 34.90 16.94
C LYS A 139 9.95 33.46 17.34
N THR A 140 10.70 33.25 18.41
CA THR A 140 11.02 31.91 18.93
C THR A 140 9.77 31.15 19.39
N GLY A 141 8.80 31.84 20.00
CA GLY A 141 7.49 31.26 20.36
C GLY A 141 6.70 30.80 19.13
N ARG A 142 6.66 31.60 18.06
CA ARG A 142 6.02 31.23 16.78
C ARG A 142 6.72 30.03 16.13
N ASP A 143 8.05 30.03 16.09
CA ASP A 143 8.83 28.94 15.52
C ASP A 143 8.64 27.63 16.31
N LEU A 144 8.62 27.71 17.64
CA LEU A 144 8.37 26.56 18.51
C LEU A 144 6.96 25.99 18.28
N ALA A 145 5.95 26.85 18.18
CA ALA A 145 4.58 26.43 17.90
C ALA A 145 4.47 25.72 16.54
N ASN A 146 5.17 26.22 15.52
CA ASN A 146 5.21 25.57 14.19
C ASN A 146 5.92 24.21 14.24
N ARG A 147 7.05 24.11 14.93
CA ARG A 147 7.77 22.84 15.13
C ARG A 147 6.92 21.84 15.89
N TYR A 148 6.24 22.26 16.95
CA TYR A 148 5.35 21.40 17.72
C TYR A 148 4.21 20.84 16.86
N LYS A 149 3.55 21.67 16.04
CA LYS A 149 2.53 21.22 15.09
C LYS A 149 3.07 20.18 14.10
N ASN A 150 4.28 20.38 13.59
CA ASN A 150 4.90 19.44 12.65
C ASN A 150 5.22 18.10 13.33
N VAL A 151 5.78 18.13 14.53
CA VAL A 151 6.02 16.91 15.33
C VAL A 151 4.72 16.19 15.64
N GLN A 152 3.66 16.91 15.98
CA GLN A 152 2.34 16.33 16.22
C GLN A 152 1.80 15.63 14.95
N LEU A 153 1.93 16.25 13.78
CA LEU A 153 1.56 15.64 12.50
C LEU A 153 2.39 14.36 12.24
N GLN A 154 3.70 14.43 12.39
CA GLN A 154 4.58 13.27 12.23
C GLN A 154 4.22 12.15 13.23
N MET A 155 3.86 12.49 14.46
CA MET A 155 3.42 11.51 15.47
C MET A 155 2.13 10.82 15.04
N THR A 156 1.17 11.55 14.46
CA THR A 156 -0.06 10.93 13.94
C THR A 156 0.23 9.99 12.76
N GLN A 157 1.12 10.38 11.84
CA GLN A 157 1.55 9.53 10.73
C GLN A 157 2.25 8.26 11.24
N LEU A 158 3.18 8.40 12.18
CA LEU A 158 3.85 7.28 12.81
C LEU A 158 2.89 6.36 13.56
N SER A 159 1.81 6.90 14.15
CA SER A 159 0.80 6.06 14.81
C SER A 159 -0.04 5.23 13.84
N SER A 160 -0.22 5.69 12.60
CA SER A 160 -0.95 4.95 11.55
C SER A 160 -0.08 3.94 10.78
N LEU A 161 1.23 4.06 10.89
CA LEU A 161 2.20 3.26 10.13
C LEU A 161 2.19 1.76 10.52
N PRO A 162 2.14 1.39 11.81
CA PRO A 162 2.05 -0.02 12.23
C PRO A 162 0.86 -0.76 11.64
N GLU A 163 -0.33 -0.14 11.65
CA GLU A 163 -1.54 -0.73 11.05
C GLU A 163 -1.36 -0.94 9.55
N SER A 164 -0.77 0.03 8.85
CA SER A 164 -0.43 -0.12 7.43
C SER A 164 0.58 -1.23 7.19
N ILE A 165 1.56 -1.43 8.08
CA ILE A 165 2.55 -2.52 7.97
C ILE A 165 1.85 -3.86 8.18
N GLU A 166 1.03 -4.02 9.21
CA GLU A 166 0.27 -5.25 9.47
C GLU A 166 -0.64 -5.61 8.29
N ASN A 167 -1.30 -4.61 7.69
CA ASN A 167 -2.11 -4.80 6.47
C ASN A 167 -1.25 -5.21 5.25
N LEU A 168 -0.05 -4.66 5.11
CA LEU A 168 0.87 -5.07 4.03
C LEU A 168 1.44 -6.46 4.27
N GLU A 169 1.75 -6.82 5.52
CA GLU A 169 2.23 -8.15 5.88
C GLU A 169 1.16 -9.21 5.68
N SER A 170 -0.09 -8.93 6.03
CA SER A 170 -1.22 -9.84 5.80
C SER A 170 -1.47 -10.04 4.30
N THR A 171 -1.47 -8.96 3.51
CA THR A 171 -1.61 -9.07 2.04
C THR A 171 -0.44 -9.81 1.40
N ILE A 172 0.80 -9.61 1.87
CA ILE A 172 1.96 -10.40 1.41
C ILE A 172 1.79 -11.87 1.77
N ALA A 173 1.32 -12.18 2.98
CA ALA A 173 1.07 -13.56 3.40
C ALA A 173 -0.01 -14.23 2.53
N GLU A 174 -1.13 -13.54 2.27
CA GLU A 174 -2.19 -14.02 1.37
C GLU A 174 -1.69 -14.23 -0.06
N LEU A 175 -0.89 -13.30 -0.59
CA LEU A 175 -0.32 -13.42 -1.93
C LEU A 175 0.67 -14.57 -2.02
N ARG A 176 1.49 -14.78 -0.97
CA ARG A 176 2.39 -15.94 -0.90
C ARG A 176 1.64 -17.25 -0.78
N GLU A 177 0.53 -17.29 -0.05
CA GLU A 177 -0.33 -18.48 0.01
C GLU A 177 -0.95 -18.77 -1.36
N LYS A 178 -1.53 -17.76 -2.02
CA LYS A 178 -2.05 -17.88 -3.39
C LYS A 178 -0.95 -18.33 -4.38
N GLN A 179 0.24 -17.75 -4.28
CA GLN A 179 1.38 -18.11 -5.11
C GLN A 179 1.92 -19.52 -4.80
N GLY A 180 1.91 -19.95 -3.54
CA GLY A 180 2.28 -21.31 -3.13
C GLY A 180 1.32 -22.37 -3.69
N ILE A 181 0.02 -22.06 -3.72
CA ILE A 181 -1.02 -22.93 -4.30
C ILE A 181 -0.87 -23.04 -5.83
N ASP A 182 -0.41 -22.00 -6.52
CA ASP A 182 -0.16 -22.01 -7.97
C ASP A 182 1.25 -22.49 -8.36
N SER A 183 2.24 -22.38 -7.46
CA SER A 183 3.64 -22.80 -7.67
C SER A 183 3.76 -24.30 -7.96
N ASP A 184 2.98 -25.14 -7.26
CA ASP A 184 3.00 -26.60 -7.47
C ASP A 184 2.46 -27.02 -8.85
N LYS A 185 1.68 -26.16 -9.52
CA LYS A 185 1.15 -26.43 -10.87
C LYS A 185 2.02 -25.84 -11.99
N ALA A 186 2.94 -24.92 -11.66
CA ALA A 186 3.64 -24.07 -12.61
C ALA A 186 5.17 -24.23 -12.60
N SER A 187 5.71 -25.38 -12.16
CA SER A 187 7.17 -25.58 -12.07
C SER A 187 7.91 -25.43 -13.42
N SER A 188 7.22 -25.67 -14.54
CA SER A 188 7.74 -25.42 -15.89
C SER A 188 7.62 -23.96 -16.35
N GLN A 189 6.77 -23.15 -15.71
CA GLN A 189 6.56 -21.73 -16.02
C GLN A 189 7.35 -20.78 -15.09
N ASN A 190 7.82 -21.26 -13.94
CA ASN A 190 8.66 -20.51 -13.00
C ASN A 190 10.15 -20.87 -13.12
N LEU A 191 10.60 -21.27 -14.31
CA LEU A 191 12.01 -21.55 -14.55
C LEU A 191 12.80 -20.22 -14.65
N PRO A 192 14.01 -20.14 -14.06
CA PRO A 192 14.88 -18.99 -14.26
C PRO A 192 15.22 -18.85 -15.75
N LEU A 193 15.47 -17.61 -16.21
CA LEU A 193 15.70 -17.28 -17.62
C LEU A 193 16.71 -18.20 -18.36
N PRO A 194 17.82 -18.65 -17.76
CA PRO A 194 18.73 -19.59 -18.43
C PRO A 194 18.08 -20.96 -18.67
N ALA A 195 17.25 -21.45 -17.75
CA ALA A 195 16.57 -22.73 -17.84
C ALA A 195 15.39 -22.70 -18.83
N THR A 196 14.72 -21.56 -18.98
CA THR A 196 13.70 -21.40 -20.03
C THR A 196 14.33 -21.37 -21.42
N LEU A 197 15.48 -20.71 -21.58
CA LEU A 197 16.21 -20.69 -22.86
C LEU A 197 16.72 -22.08 -23.26
N SER A 198 17.24 -22.88 -22.31
CA SER A 198 17.64 -24.25 -22.60
C SER A 198 16.46 -25.12 -23.01
N LEU A 199 15.34 -25.03 -22.28
CA LEU A 199 14.14 -25.80 -22.58
C LEU A 199 13.53 -25.38 -23.93
N LEU A 200 13.55 -24.09 -24.26
CA LEU A 200 13.13 -23.58 -25.56
C LEU A 200 13.99 -24.16 -26.69
N SER A 201 15.31 -24.16 -26.52
CA SER A 201 16.23 -24.74 -27.53
C SER A 201 16.02 -26.26 -27.73
N GLU A 202 15.70 -26.99 -26.65
CA GLU A 202 15.37 -28.42 -26.72
C GLU A 202 14.07 -28.64 -27.48
N ARG A 203 13.01 -27.87 -27.19
CA ARG A 203 11.74 -27.96 -27.91
C ARG A 203 11.85 -27.54 -29.37
N GLU A 204 12.65 -26.53 -29.68
CA GLU A 204 12.93 -26.16 -31.08
C GLU A 204 13.66 -27.28 -31.83
N ALA A 205 14.59 -27.97 -31.18
CA ALA A 205 15.27 -29.13 -31.76
C ALA A 205 14.31 -30.31 -31.97
N GLU A 206 13.41 -30.59 -31.02
CA GLU A 206 12.36 -31.60 -31.14
C GLU A 206 11.39 -31.27 -32.28
N LEU A 207 10.93 -30.03 -32.39
CA LEU A 207 10.06 -29.57 -33.48
C LEU A 207 10.76 -29.74 -34.83
N ALA A 208 12.02 -29.31 -34.95
CA ALA A 208 12.80 -29.50 -36.17
C ALA A 208 13.02 -30.99 -36.51
N ALA A 209 13.11 -31.87 -35.51
CA ALA A 209 13.18 -33.32 -35.73
C ALA A 209 11.85 -33.89 -36.22
N LEU A 210 10.73 -33.48 -35.61
CA LEU A 210 9.38 -33.88 -36.03
C LEU A 210 9.05 -33.37 -37.44
N ASP A 211 9.43 -32.15 -37.79
CA ASP A 211 9.23 -31.59 -39.14
C ASP A 211 10.02 -32.39 -40.19
N ARG A 212 11.24 -32.82 -39.88
CA ARG A 212 12.01 -33.71 -40.77
C ARG A 212 11.35 -35.08 -40.92
N GLN A 213 10.80 -35.63 -39.85
CA GLN A 213 10.06 -36.90 -39.90
C GLN A 213 8.77 -36.76 -40.72
N LEU A 214 8.01 -35.68 -40.51
CA LEU A 214 6.82 -35.38 -41.31
C LEU A 214 7.16 -35.22 -42.78
N ALA A 215 8.22 -34.49 -43.13
CA ALA A 215 8.68 -34.35 -44.51
C ALA A 215 9.09 -35.70 -45.12
N ALA A 216 9.79 -36.56 -44.37
CA ALA A 216 10.16 -37.89 -44.83
C ALA A 216 8.93 -38.80 -45.06
N VAL A 217 7.95 -38.76 -44.15
CA VAL A 217 6.70 -39.51 -44.29
C VAL A 217 5.89 -38.96 -45.47
N GLN A 218 5.75 -37.65 -45.62
CA GLN A 218 5.06 -37.02 -46.75
C GLN A 218 5.70 -37.37 -48.10
N ASN A 219 7.02 -37.51 -48.17
CA ASN A 219 7.72 -37.94 -49.39
C ASN A 219 7.56 -39.44 -49.70
N THR A 220 7.43 -40.28 -48.69
CA THR A 220 7.30 -41.74 -48.85
C THR A 220 5.85 -42.20 -49.06
N LEU A 221 4.87 -41.47 -48.52
CA LEU A 221 3.44 -41.71 -48.64
C LEU A 221 2.97 -41.86 -50.09
N PRO A 222 3.27 -40.96 -51.06
CA PRO A 222 2.79 -41.10 -52.44
C PRO A 222 3.38 -42.32 -53.16
N ARG A 223 4.59 -42.75 -52.78
CA ARG A 223 5.18 -43.97 -53.31
C ARG A 223 4.46 -45.21 -52.75
N LYS A 224 4.22 -45.24 -51.44
CA LYS A 224 3.52 -46.34 -50.78
C LYS A 224 2.06 -46.44 -51.20
N THR A 225 1.38 -45.33 -51.45
CA THR A 225 0.02 -45.35 -52.02
C THR A 225 0.02 -45.93 -53.43
N ARG A 226 0.97 -45.56 -54.29
CA ARG A 226 1.10 -46.16 -55.63
C ARG A 226 1.43 -47.66 -55.58
N GLU A 227 2.29 -48.08 -54.66
CA GLU A 227 2.60 -49.50 -54.43
C GLU A 227 1.35 -50.27 -53.96
N ALA A 228 0.57 -49.71 -53.02
CA ALA A 228 -0.69 -50.30 -52.57
C ALA A 228 -1.73 -50.39 -53.69
N GLU A 229 -1.94 -49.32 -54.45
CA GLU A 229 -2.84 -49.32 -55.60
C GLU A 229 -2.42 -50.34 -56.68
N ALA A 230 -1.13 -50.59 -56.87
CA ALA A 230 -0.65 -51.60 -57.81
C ALA A 230 -0.99 -53.02 -57.32
N VAL A 231 -0.77 -53.31 -56.04
CA VAL A 231 -1.14 -54.59 -55.43
C VAL A 231 -2.66 -54.80 -55.46
N ASP A 232 -3.46 -53.76 -55.19
CA ASP A 232 -4.92 -53.85 -55.28
C ASP A 232 -5.38 -54.17 -56.72
N ARG A 233 -4.73 -53.59 -57.74
CA ARG A 233 -4.99 -53.94 -59.15
C ARG A 233 -4.64 -55.41 -59.41
N GLU A 234 -3.49 -55.89 -58.94
CA GLU A 234 -3.09 -57.29 -59.10
C GLU A 234 -4.04 -58.26 -58.40
N LEU A 235 -4.45 -57.93 -57.17
CA LEU A 235 -5.46 -58.69 -56.42
C LEU A 235 -6.78 -58.74 -57.18
N SER A 236 -7.26 -57.62 -57.74
CA SER A 236 -8.51 -57.60 -58.51
C SER A 236 -8.45 -58.52 -59.74
N VAL A 237 -7.29 -58.64 -60.40
CA VAL A 237 -7.09 -59.55 -61.54
C VAL A 237 -7.06 -61.01 -61.06
N LEU A 238 -6.38 -61.30 -59.95
CA LEU A 238 -6.33 -62.63 -59.36
C LEU A 238 -7.71 -63.07 -58.85
N GLU A 239 -8.49 -62.17 -58.26
CA GLU A 239 -9.87 -62.43 -57.85
C GLU A 239 -10.76 -62.76 -59.05
N ARG A 240 -10.66 -62.00 -60.16
CA ARG A 240 -11.37 -62.33 -61.40
C ARG A 240 -10.99 -63.71 -61.94
N ARG A 241 -9.69 -64.01 -62.03
CA ARG A 241 -9.20 -65.34 -62.45
C ARG A 241 -9.67 -66.45 -61.52
N LYS A 242 -9.72 -66.20 -60.21
CA LYS A 242 -10.28 -67.14 -59.23
C LYS A 242 -11.77 -67.36 -59.48
N THR A 243 -12.55 -66.30 -59.68
CA THR A 243 -13.98 -66.43 -59.97
C THR A 243 -14.25 -67.16 -61.28
N GLU A 244 -13.46 -66.90 -62.32
CA GLU A 244 -13.52 -67.60 -63.61
C GLU A 244 -13.15 -69.08 -63.45
N ALA A 245 -12.07 -69.40 -62.73
CA ALA A 245 -11.66 -70.78 -62.48
C ALA A 245 -12.69 -71.55 -61.61
N VAL A 246 -13.29 -70.89 -60.62
CA VAL A 246 -14.38 -71.46 -59.82
C VAL A 246 -15.62 -71.68 -60.68
N ALA A 247 -15.98 -70.73 -61.55
CA ALA A 247 -17.09 -70.88 -62.48
C ALA A 247 -16.83 -72.04 -63.46
N GLN A 248 -15.64 -72.14 -64.04
CA GLN A 248 -15.24 -73.28 -64.90
C GLN A 248 -15.29 -74.61 -64.14
N ALA A 249 -14.81 -74.66 -62.90
CA ALA A 249 -14.86 -75.86 -62.08
C ALA A 249 -16.31 -76.26 -61.73
N GLN A 250 -17.18 -75.28 -61.42
CA GLN A 250 -18.60 -75.49 -61.20
C GLN A 250 -19.32 -75.92 -62.47
N GLU A 251 -18.99 -75.36 -63.64
CA GLU A 251 -19.54 -75.81 -64.93
C GLU A 251 -19.11 -77.24 -65.28
N VAL A 252 -17.86 -77.61 -65.00
CA VAL A 252 -17.39 -79.00 -65.17
C VAL A 252 -18.08 -79.94 -64.17
N GLN A 253 -18.29 -79.53 -62.92
CA GLN A 253 -19.07 -80.28 -61.95
C GLN A 253 -20.54 -80.39 -62.38
N ARG A 254 -21.15 -79.30 -62.83
CA ARG A 254 -22.52 -79.28 -63.32
C ARG A 254 -22.69 -80.16 -64.56
N LYS A 255 -21.74 -80.14 -65.50
CA LYS A 255 -21.73 -81.06 -66.66
C LYS A 255 -21.55 -82.54 -66.25
N LYS A 256 -20.79 -82.81 -65.18
CA LYS A 256 -20.70 -84.15 -64.59
C LYS A 256 -22.01 -84.58 -63.89
N GLU A 257 -22.70 -83.66 -63.22
CA GLU A 257 -23.94 -83.91 -62.48
C GLU A 257 -25.19 -83.95 -63.39
N GLU A 258 -25.25 -83.11 -64.43
CA GLU A 258 -26.29 -83.06 -65.46
C GLU A 258 -26.18 -84.21 -66.47
N GLY A 259 -25.15 -85.06 -66.35
CA GLY A 259 -25.07 -86.30 -67.11
C GLY A 259 -24.88 -86.11 -68.61
N GLU A 260 -24.25 -85.02 -69.05
CA GLU A 260 -23.61 -84.99 -70.37
C GLU A 260 -22.41 -85.93 -70.32
N SER A 261 -22.69 -87.22 -70.51
CA SER A 261 -21.69 -88.23 -70.73
C SER A 261 -20.76 -87.74 -71.82
N ASP A 262 -19.49 -87.56 -71.45
CA ASP A 262 -18.34 -87.61 -72.33
C ASP A 262 -18.71 -88.44 -73.57
N GLY A 263 -18.76 -87.82 -74.76
CA GLY A 263 -19.17 -88.50 -75.99
C GLY A 263 -18.36 -89.78 -76.24
N LEU A 264 -17.22 -89.94 -75.57
CA LEU A 264 -16.46 -91.20 -75.48
C LEU A 264 -17.22 -92.36 -74.82
N VAL A 265 -18.06 -92.15 -73.80
CA VAL A 265 -18.80 -93.22 -73.12
C VAL A 265 -19.99 -93.68 -73.96
N GLU A 266 -20.70 -92.75 -74.62
CA GLU A 266 -21.75 -93.09 -75.58
C GLU A 266 -21.17 -93.76 -76.83
N MET A 267 -20.03 -93.29 -77.33
CA MET A 267 -19.29 -94.00 -78.39
C MET A 267 -18.79 -95.36 -77.93
N GLY A 268 -18.28 -95.51 -76.71
CA GLY A 268 -17.89 -96.79 -76.16
C GLY A 268 -19.05 -97.79 -76.04
N LYS A 269 -20.24 -97.32 -75.65
CA LYS A 269 -21.47 -98.13 -75.62
C LYS A 269 -21.96 -98.48 -77.03
N TRP A 270 -21.91 -97.53 -77.97
CA TRP A 270 -22.25 -97.79 -79.37
C TRP A 270 -21.29 -98.80 -80.00
N TYR A 271 -19.97 -98.63 -79.86
CA TYR A 271 -18.98 -99.60 -80.33
C TYR A 271 -19.16 -100.97 -79.70
N ARG A 272 -19.50 -101.07 -78.41
CA ARG A 272 -19.85 -102.36 -77.78
C ARG A 272 -21.12 -102.97 -78.34
N SER A 273 -22.16 -102.17 -78.57
CA SER A 273 -23.41 -102.66 -79.17
C SER A 273 -23.24 -103.10 -80.62
N VAL A 274 -22.39 -102.42 -81.38
CA VAL A 274 -21.99 -102.81 -82.74
C VAL A 274 -21.16 -104.10 -82.70
N GLN A 275 -20.28 -104.25 -81.71
CA GLN A 275 -19.50 -105.48 -81.51
C GLN A 275 -20.37 -106.65 -81.05
N GLU A 276 -21.37 -106.45 -80.19
CA GLU A 276 -22.36 -107.46 -79.82
C GLU A 276 -23.28 -107.83 -81.01
N ALA A 277 -23.73 -106.85 -81.80
CA ALA A 277 -24.51 -107.11 -83.00
C ALA A 277 -23.70 -107.88 -84.06
N LEU A 278 -22.41 -107.58 -84.22
CA LEU A 278 -21.49 -108.34 -85.06
C LEU A 278 -21.28 -109.76 -84.52
N ASN A 279 -21.10 -109.95 -83.20
CA ASN A 279 -20.98 -111.27 -82.61
C ASN A 279 -22.27 -112.10 -82.78
N ASN A 280 -23.45 -111.50 -82.56
CA ASN A 280 -24.73 -112.16 -82.75
C ASN A 280 -25.05 -112.49 -84.22
N LEU A 281 -24.48 -111.75 -85.17
CA LEU A 281 -24.60 -112.02 -86.61
C LEU A 281 -23.61 -113.11 -87.08
N VAL A 282 -22.52 -113.32 -86.35
CA VAL A 282 -21.51 -114.35 -86.65
C VAL A 282 -21.83 -115.70 -85.98
N ASP A 283 -22.67 -115.71 -84.93
CA ASP A 283 -23.13 -116.94 -84.24
C ASP A 283 -24.46 -117.53 -84.78
N VAL A 284 -24.85 -117.20 -86.02
CA VAL A 284 -25.93 -117.89 -86.74
C VAL A 284 -25.39 -118.39 -88.08
N ASP A 285 -25.48 -119.71 -88.25
CA ASP A 285 -25.16 -120.56 -89.42
C ASP A 285 -23.68 -121.00 -89.58
N VAL A 286 -23.25 -122.00 -88.79
CA VAL A 286 -23.02 -123.42 -89.19
C VAL A 286 -23.20 -124.35 -87.98
#